data_AF-A0A7S2K3K7-F1
#
_entry.id   AF-A0A7S2K3K7-F1
#
_cell.length_a   1.000
_cell.length_b   1.000
_cell.length_c   1.000
_cell.angle_alpha   90.00
_cell.angle_beta   90.00
_cell.angle_gamma   90.00
#
_symmetry.space_group_name_H-M   'P 1'
#
loop_
_entity.id
_entity.type
_entity.pdbx_description
1 polymer ?
#
loop_
_entity_poly.entity_id
_entity_poly.type
_entity_poly.pdbx_seq_one_letter_code
_entity_poly.pdbx_strand_id
1 'polypeptide(L)'
;DDRAEDFAAVNGLDQAAQAAIAALPPRIALRTMGLLGRGNAFLMHGIRRPSAAVFSRSRAASAQASQGQAWGQPYEEWKRLVEDFCEANSIGEETRDSVRALERTQALRVMGFTSGLRFMVPAESSDVEIEVQARISAALAGEPMAPVVPRSATRSE
;
A
#
# COMPACT_ATOMS: atom_id res chain seq x y z
N ASP A 1 -5.26 10.68 4.59
CA ASP A 1 -5.25 9.20 4.79
C ASP A 1 -4.11 8.71 3.93
N ASP A 2 -3.00 8.36 4.56
CA ASP A 2 -1.72 8.06 3.91
C ASP A 2 -1.86 7.00 2.82
N ARG A 3 -2.85 6.11 2.93
CA ARG A 3 -3.18 5.12 1.90
C ARG A 3 -3.59 5.73 0.57
N ALA A 4 -4.37 6.81 0.59
CA ALA A 4 -4.81 7.48 -0.63
C ALA A 4 -3.64 8.23 -1.29
N GLU A 5 -2.77 8.82 -0.49
CA GLU A 5 -1.54 9.46 -0.97
C GLU A 5 -0.58 8.44 -1.58
N ASP A 6 -0.33 7.33 -0.89
CA ASP A 6 0.53 6.26 -1.38
C ASP A 6 -0.08 5.60 -2.62
N PHE A 7 -1.38 5.32 -2.62
CA PHE A 7 -2.08 4.79 -3.80
C PHE A 7 -1.93 5.72 -5.00
N ALA A 8 -2.05 7.03 -4.78
CA ALA A 8 -1.86 8.02 -5.83
C ALA A 8 -0.42 8.07 -6.34
N ALA A 9 0.54 8.06 -5.43
CA ALA A 9 1.96 8.11 -5.74
C ALA A 9 2.40 6.87 -6.54
N VAL A 10 2.08 5.65 -6.07
CA VAL A 10 2.53 4.40 -6.71
C VAL A 10 1.94 4.21 -8.11
N ASN A 11 0.76 4.79 -8.36
CA ASN A 11 0.05 4.66 -9.63
C ASN A 11 0.19 5.88 -10.54
N GLY A 12 0.96 6.90 -10.14
CA GLY A 12 1.17 8.12 -10.93
C GLY A 12 -0.14 8.85 -11.26
N LEU A 13 -1.05 8.95 -10.28
CA LEU A 13 -2.36 9.58 -10.49
C LEU A 13 -2.23 11.10 -10.63
N ASP A 14 -3.00 11.67 -11.55
CA ASP A 14 -3.17 13.11 -11.67
C ASP A 14 -3.97 13.71 -10.48
N GLN A 15 -3.85 15.03 -10.30
CA GLN A 15 -4.51 15.75 -9.20
C GLN A 15 -6.04 15.56 -9.21
N ALA A 16 -6.65 15.43 -10.38
CA ALA A 16 -8.08 15.21 -10.51
C ALA A 16 -8.50 13.85 -9.93
N ALA A 17 -7.79 12.76 -10.25
CA ALA A 17 -8.06 11.45 -9.68
C ALA A 17 -7.76 11.39 -8.18
N GLN A 18 -6.69 12.06 -7.72
CA GLN A 18 -6.36 12.18 -6.30
C GLN A 18 -7.51 12.84 -5.51
N ALA A 19 -7.95 14.01 -5.97
CA ALA A 19 -9.07 14.73 -5.36
C ALA A 19 -10.36 13.90 -5.39
N ALA A 20 -10.61 13.17 -6.49
CA ALA A 20 -11.76 12.30 -6.60
C ALA A 20 -11.73 11.18 -5.54
N ILE A 21 -10.59 10.51 -5.32
CA ILE A 21 -10.47 9.46 -4.30
C ILE A 21 -10.69 10.05 -2.90
N ALA A 22 -10.09 11.20 -2.61
CA ALA A 22 -10.21 11.86 -1.31
C ALA A 22 -11.66 12.28 -0.97
N ALA A 23 -12.47 12.56 -1.99
CA ALA A 23 -13.88 12.92 -1.83
C ALA A 23 -14.83 11.72 -1.68
N LEU A 24 -14.36 10.48 -1.89
CA LEU A 24 -15.21 9.29 -1.80
C LEU A 24 -15.47 8.89 -0.34
N PRO A 25 -16.64 8.28 -0.05
CA PRO A 25 -16.86 7.61 1.22
C PRO A 25 -15.78 6.53 1.46
N PRO A 26 -15.31 6.33 2.71
CA PRO A 26 -14.15 5.47 2.99
C PRO A 26 -14.22 4.06 2.41
N ARG A 27 -15.38 3.40 2.50
CA ARG A 27 -15.55 2.05 1.92
C ARG A 27 -15.43 2.03 0.38
N ILE A 28 -15.97 3.05 -0.27
CA ILE A 28 -15.88 3.19 -1.73
C ILE A 28 -14.44 3.48 -2.12
N ALA A 29 -13.75 4.38 -1.40
CA ALA A 29 -12.32 4.65 -1.61
C ALA A 29 -11.49 3.37 -1.48
N LEU A 30 -11.64 2.61 -0.39
CA LEU A 30 -10.93 1.34 -0.19
C LEU A 30 -11.22 0.32 -1.31
N ARG A 31 -12.47 0.24 -1.79
CA ARG A 31 -12.83 -0.62 -2.92
C ARG A 31 -12.17 -0.16 -4.23
N THR A 32 -12.17 1.14 -4.50
CA THR A 32 -11.51 1.74 -5.66
C THR A 32 -10.01 1.44 -5.66
N MET A 33 -9.37 1.56 -4.48
CA MET A 33 -7.95 1.31 -4.29
C MET A 33 -7.59 -0.19 -4.28
N GLY A 34 -8.56 -1.11 -4.35
CA GLY A 34 -8.27 -2.55 -4.28
C GLY A 34 -7.91 -3.07 -2.88
N LEU A 35 -8.21 -2.30 -1.83
CA LEU A 35 -7.99 -2.69 -0.43
C LEU A 35 -9.21 -3.37 0.21
N LEU A 36 -10.33 -3.48 -0.52
CA LEU A 36 -11.58 -4.07 -0.03
C LEU A 36 -12.14 -5.07 -1.05
N GLY A 37 -12.33 -6.32 -0.62
CA GLY A 37 -12.78 -7.42 -1.48
C GLY A 37 -11.78 -7.79 -2.58
N ARG A 38 -12.25 -8.47 -3.63
CA ARG A 38 -11.40 -9.01 -4.72
C ARG A 38 -11.56 -8.28 -6.05
N GLY A 39 -10.57 -8.41 -6.93
CA GLY A 39 -10.68 -8.07 -8.35
C GLY A 39 -10.09 -6.72 -8.75
N ASN A 40 -9.71 -5.88 -7.78
CA ASN A 40 -8.92 -4.68 -8.01
C ASN A 40 -7.57 -4.85 -7.29
N ALA A 41 -6.47 -4.54 -7.99
CA ALA A 41 -5.16 -4.38 -7.37
C ALA A 41 -4.96 -2.98 -6.80
N PHE A 42 -4.09 -2.88 -5.79
CA PHE A 42 -3.58 -1.60 -5.31
C PHE A 42 -2.60 -1.01 -6.32
N LEU A 43 -1.67 -1.81 -6.84
CA LEU A 43 -0.80 -1.40 -7.95
C LEU A 43 -1.45 -1.67 -9.31
N MET A 44 -1.54 -0.66 -10.16
CA MET A 44 -2.21 -0.69 -11.46
C MET A 44 -1.23 -1.03 -12.59
N HIS A 45 -0.53 -2.15 -12.46
CA HIS A 45 0.46 -2.61 -13.45
C HIS A 45 -0.16 -2.77 -14.84
N GLY A 46 0.56 -2.31 -15.89
CA GLY A 46 0.12 -2.42 -17.29
C GLY A 46 -1.08 -1.54 -17.69
N ILE A 47 -1.58 -0.67 -16.80
CA ILE A 47 -2.69 0.22 -17.12
C ILE A 47 -2.18 1.50 -17.79
N ARG A 48 -2.53 1.70 -19.06
CA ARG A 48 -2.11 2.88 -19.86
C ARG A 48 -2.61 4.22 -19.30
N ARG A 49 -3.76 4.25 -18.63
CA ARG A 49 -4.38 5.46 -18.06
C ARG A 49 -4.88 5.21 -16.63
N PRO A 50 -3.99 5.20 -15.62
CA PRO A 50 -4.36 4.87 -14.23
C PRO A 50 -5.48 5.76 -13.68
N SER A 51 -5.40 7.08 -13.85
CA SER A 51 -6.47 8.01 -13.44
C SER A 51 -7.83 7.68 -14.03
N ALA A 52 -7.90 7.31 -15.31
CA ALA A 52 -9.17 6.93 -15.94
C ALA A 52 -9.76 5.63 -15.36
N ALA A 53 -8.89 4.66 -15.06
CA ALA A 53 -9.28 3.41 -14.43
C ALA A 53 -9.74 3.62 -12.98
N VAL A 54 -9.15 4.58 -12.23
CA VAL A 54 -9.66 5.01 -10.91
C VAL A 54 -11.09 5.51 -11.01
N PHE A 55 -11.40 6.42 -11.93
CA PHE A 55 -12.79 6.89 -12.11
C PHE A 55 -13.75 5.75 -12.45
N SER A 56 -13.32 4.79 -13.28
CA SER A 56 -14.11 3.61 -13.60
C SER A 56 -14.38 2.74 -12.37
N ARG A 57 -13.34 2.45 -11.58
CA ARG A 57 -13.44 1.68 -10.33
C ARG A 57 -14.34 2.37 -9.30
N SER A 58 -14.23 3.68 -9.16
CA SER A 58 -15.08 4.47 -8.26
C SER A 58 -16.55 4.42 -8.64
N ARG A 59 -16.89 4.56 -9.94
CA ARG A 59 -18.27 4.41 -10.39
C ARG A 59 -18.82 3.01 -10.12
N ALA A 60 -18.03 1.98 -10.41
CA ALA A 60 -18.43 0.60 -10.13
C ALA A 60 -18.65 0.35 -8.63
N ALA A 61 -17.73 0.81 -7.79
CA ALA A 61 -17.85 0.69 -6.33
C ALA A 61 -19.06 1.44 -5.77
N SER A 62 -19.35 2.66 -6.28
CA SER A 62 -20.56 3.40 -5.90
C SER A 62 -21.84 2.67 -6.32
N ALA A 63 -21.88 2.07 -7.52
CA ALA A 63 -23.03 1.30 -7.97
C ALA A 63 -23.25 0.05 -7.09
N GLN A 64 -22.18 -0.65 -6.70
CA GLN A 64 -22.25 -1.78 -5.76
C GLN A 64 -22.83 -1.34 -4.41
N ALA A 65 -22.43 -0.17 -3.91
CA ALA A 65 -22.94 0.42 -2.69
C ALA A 65 -24.46 0.64 -2.75
N SER A 66 -24.94 1.26 -3.84
CA SER A 66 -26.37 1.56 -4.04
C SER A 66 -27.22 0.31 -4.20
N GLN A 67 -26.65 -0.78 -4.71
CA GLN A 67 -27.34 -2.06 -4.89
C GLN A 67 -27.34 -2.92 -3.62
N GLY A 68 -26.75 -2.45 -2.51
CA GLY A 68 -26.69 -3.20 -1.26
C GLY A 68 -25.86 -4.49 -1.37
N GLN A 69 -24.95 -4.59 -2.33
CA GLN A 69 -24.09 -5.77 -2.47
C GLN A 69 -23.19 -5.92 -1.24
N ALA A 70 -22.99 -7.16 -0.82
CA ALA A 70 -22.06 -7.48 0.24
C ALA A 70 -20.65 -7.04 -0.17
N TRP A 71 -20.03 -6.22 0.67
CA TRP A 71 -18.63 -5.86 0.51
C TRP A 71 -17.76 -7.07 0.88
N GLY A 72 -16.73 -7.33 0.09
CA GLY A 72 -15.69 -8.29 0.49
C GLY A 72 -14.92 -7.81 1.72
N GLN A 73 -14.02 -8.65 2.24
CA GLN A 73 -13.28 -8.32 3.45
C GLN A 73 -12.16 -7.31 3.15
N PRO A 74 -11.78 -6.43 4.10
CA PRO A 74 -10.59 -5.60 3.95
C PRO A 74 -9.35 -6.47 3.76
N TYR A 75 -8.49 -6.12 2.80
CA TYR A 75 -7.24 -6.82 2.52
C TYR A 75 -7.44 -8.33 2.30
N GLU A 76 -8.48 -8.69 1.55
CA GLU A 76 -8.79 -10.09 1.24
C GLU A 76 -7.70 -10.72 0.37
N GLU A 77 -7.18 -9.97 -0.61
CA GLU A 77 -6.07 -10.38 -1.49
C GLU A 77 -4.69 -9.98 -0.93
N TRP A 78 -4.46 -10.10 0.38
CA TRP A 78 -3.24 -9.60 1.03
C TRP A 78 -1.94 -10.14 0.43
N LYS A 79 -1.91 -11.37 -0.08
CA LYS A 79 -0.74 -11.93 -0.76
C LYS A 79 -0.40 -11.17 -2.04
N ARG A 80 -1.41 -10.70 -2.78
CA ARG A 80 -1.21 -9.83 -3.93
C ARG A 80 -0.71 -8.45 -3.50
N LEU A 81 -1.22 -7.92 -2.38
CA LEU A 81 -0.75 -6.66 -1.82
C LEU A 81 0.73 -6.72 -1.42
N VAL A 82 1.21 -7.88 -0.96
CA VAL A 82 2.65 -8.12 -0.71
C VAL A 82 3.46 -7.97 -2.00
N GLU A 83 3.01 -8.57 -3.11
CA GLU A 83 3.69 -8.41 -4.39
C GLU A 83 3.64 -6.96 -4.88
N ASP A 84 2.48 -6.31 -4.79
CA ASP A 84 2.32 -4.88 -5.12
C ASP A 84 3.28 -4.01 -4.29
N PHE A 85 3.46 -4.32 -3.00
CA PHE A 85 4.38 -3.63 -2.09
C PHE A 85 5.84 -3.83 -2.47
N CYS A 86 6.23 -5.08 -2.75
CA CYS A 86 7.58 -5.41 -3.15
C CYS A 86 7.95 -4.81 -4.51
N GLU A 87 7.01 -4.76 -5.45
CA GLU A 87 7.20 -4.11 -6.75
C GLU A 87 7.32 -2.60 -6.59
N ALA A 88 6.38 -1.95 -5.89
CA ALA A 88 6.36 -0.49 -5.73
C ALA A 88 7.63 0.06 -5.05
N ASN A 89 8.22 -0.72 -4.14
CA ASN A 89 9.41 -0.35 -3.39
C ASN A 89 10.70 -0.93 -3.97
N SER A 90 10.65 -1.64 -5.11
CA SER A 90 11.84 -2.27 -5.73
C SER A 90 12.62 -3.20 -4.80
N ILE A 91 11.90 -3.98 -3.99
CA ILE A 91 12.48 -4.90 -2.99
C ILE A 91 13.08 -6.13 -3.69
N GLY A 92 14.33 -6.45 -3.33
CA GLY A 92 15.09 -7.62 -3.77
C GLY A 92 14.51 -8.94 -3.28
N GLU A 93 14.91 -10.03 -3.94
CA GLU A 93 14.23 -11.32 -3.80
C GLU A 93 14.34 -11.91 -2.39
N GLU A 94 15.47 -11.75 -1.70
CA GLU A 94 15.67 -12.26 -0.34
C GLU A 94 14.69 -11.62 0.67
N THR A 95 14.60 -10.29 0.67
CA THR A 95 13.66 -9.56 1.52
C THR A 95 12.22 -9.83 1.09
N ARG A 96 11.96 -9.97 -0.21
CA ARG A 96 10.64 -10.33 -0.74
C ARG A 96 10.17 -11.68 -0.22
N ASP A 97 11.02 -12.69 -0.23
CA ASP A 97 10.72 -14.02 0.32
C ASP A 97 10.44 -13.95 1.82
N SER A 98 11.17 -13.09 2.54
CA SER A 98 10.91 -12.83 3.95
C SER A 98 9.54 -12.20 4.19
N VAL A 99 9.10 -11.24 3.36
CA VAL A 99 7.74 -10.66 3.46
C VAL A 99 6.66 -11.69 3.12
N ARG A 100 6.88 -12.53 2.09
CA ARG A 100 5.93 -13.59 1.68
C ARG A 100 5.71 -14.65 2.76
N ALA A 101 6.72 -14.90 3.59
CA ALA A 101 6.65 -15.86 4.69
C ALA A 101 5.87 -15.35 5.91
N LEU A 102 5.53 -14.05 5.97
CA LEU A 102 4.81 -13.46 7.09
C LEU A 102 3.35 -13.91 7.16
N GLU A 103 2.84 -13.99 8.39
CA GLU A 103 1.41 -14.11 8.63
C GLU A 103 0.68 -12.85 8.16
N ARG A 104 -0.60 -12.99 7.80
CA ARG A 104 -1.42 -11.90 7.25
C ARG A 104 -1.31 -10.60 8.05
N THR A 105 -1.45 -10.66 9.38
CA THR A 105 -1.41 -9.48 10.24
C THR A 105 -0.01 -8.83 10.25
N GLN A 106 1.05 -9.63 10.19
CA GLN A 106 2.42 -9.12 10.14
C GLN A 106 2.69 -8.43 8.80
N ALA A 107 2.31 -9.07 7.69
CA ALA A 107 2.45 -8.50 6.35
C ALA A 107 1.72 -7.15 6.23
N LEU A 108 0.48 -7.05 6.71
CA LEU A 108 -0.28 -5.79 6.71
C LEU A 108 0.38 -4.68 7.53
N ARG A 109 1.06 -5.02 8.64
CA ARG A 109 1.83 -4.06 9.44
C ARG A 109 3.09 -3.59 8.73
N VAL A 110 3.82 -4.50 8.06
CA VAL A 110 5.03 -4.18 7.27
C VAL A 110 4.70 -3.25 6.09
N MET A 111 3.59 -3.52 5.40
CA MET A 111 3.10 -2.69 4.29
C MET A 111 2.51 -1.34 4.71
N GLY A 112 2.39 -1.05 6.02
CA GLY A 112 1.82 0.22 6.48
C GLY A 112 0.29 0.28 6.56
N PHE A 113 -0.44 -0.76 6.16
CA PHE A 113 -1.91 -0.71 6.12
C PHE A 113 -2.59 -0.70 7.50
N THR A 114 -1.88 -1.17 8.54
CA THR A 114 -2.38 -1.25 9.92
C THR A 114 -1.37 -0.71 10.94
N SER A 115 -0.44 0.12 10.50
CA SER A 115 0.56 0.79 11.33
C SER A 115 0.61 2.27 10.95
N GLY A 116 1.41 3.07 11.66
CA GLY A 116 1.66 4.48 11.28
C GLY A 116 2.71 4.63 10.17
N LEU A 117 3.03 3.54 9.46
CA LEU A 117 4.03 3.52 8.40
C LEU A 117 3.37 3.69 7.04
N ARG A 118 4.12 4.23 6.08
CA ARG A 118 3.68 4.36 4.68
C ARG A 118 3.92 3.06 3.91
N PHE A 119 3.07 2.82 2.91
CA PHE A 119 3.25 1.77 1.93
C PHE A 119 4.45 2.04 1.01
N MET A 120 4.65 3.32 0.64
CA MET A 120 5.86 3.76 -0.05
C MET A 120 6.95 4.09 0.97
N VAL A 121 8.09 3.42 0.88
CA VAL A 121 9.28 3.75 1.67
C VAL A 121 9.95 4.97 1.02
N PRO A 122 10.11 6.09 1.74
CA PRO A 122 10.73 7.28 1.18
C PRO A 122 12.18 7.02 0.74
N ALA A 123 12.52 7.40 -0.50
CA ALA A 123 13.86 7.21 -1.08
C ALA A 123 14.97 7.99 -0.35
N GLU A 124 14.61 8.99 0.47
CA GLU A 124 15.55 9.74 1.32
C GLU A 124 16.01 8.94 2.55
N SER A 125 15.29 7.85 2.89
CA SER A 125 15.77 6.88 3.88
C SER A 125 16.80 5.99 3.21
N SER A 126 18.02 5.97 3.77
CA SER A 126 19.10 5.13 3.29
C SER A 126 18.69 3.65 3.34
N ASP A 127 18.54 3.09 2.14
CA ASP A 127 18.24 1.71 1.79
C ASP A 127 16.84 1.20 2.19
N VAL A 128 15.95 1.13 1.19
CA VAL A 128 14.61 0.54 1.31
C VAL A 128 14.67 -0.86 1.89
N GLU A 129 15.72 -1.62 1.57
CA GLU A 129 15.95 -2.95 2.12
C GLU A 129 16.08 -2.92 3.65
N ILE A 130 16.87 -1.99 4.18
CA ILE A 130 17.10 -1.86 5.62
C ILE A 130 15.80 -1.50 6.34
N GLU A 131 15.05 -0.53 5.81
CA GLU A 131 13.75 -0.14 6.37
C GLU A 131 12.77 -1.33 6.37
N VAL A 132 12.66 -2.04 5.25
CA VAL A 132 11.73 -3.18 5.16
C VAL A 132 12.16 -4.31 6.08
N GLN A 133 13.45 -4.64 6.16
CA GLN A 133 13.98 -5.65 7.08
C GLN A 133 13.75 -5.27 8.54
N ALA A 134 13.87 -3.99 8.89
CA ALA A 134 13.54 -3.50 10.23
C ALA A 134 12.03 -3.67 10.52
N ARG A 135 11.16 -3.35 9.57
CA ARG A 135 9.72 -3.60 9.68
C ARG A 135 9.43 -5.09 9.87
N ILE A 136 10.03 -5.97 9.07
CA ILE A 136 9.85 -7.43 9.18
C ILE A 136 10.23 -7.89 10.60
N SER A 137 11.40 -7.48 11.08
CA SER A 137 11.90 -7.84 12.42
C SER A 137 10.94 -7.39 13.52
N ALA A 138 10.47 -6.14 13.46
CA ALA A 138 9.48 -5.62 14.41
C ALA A 138 8.12 -6.34 14.32
N ALA A 139 7.69 -6.74 13.12
CA ALA A 139 6.46 -7.49 12.93
C ALA A 139 6.53 -8.87 13.61
N LEU A 140 7.65 -9.57 13.43
CA LEU A 140 7.91 -10.88 14.02
C LEU A 140 8.02 -10.80 15.55
N ALA A 141 8.69 -9.77 16.07
CA ALA A 141 8.86 -9.55 17.51
C ALA A 141 7.59 -8.99 18.20
N GLY A 142 6.58 -8.56 17.43
CA GLY A 142 5.39 -7.90 18.00
C GLY A 142 5.66 -6.48 18.49
N GLU A 143 6.77 -5.86 18.06
CA GLU A 143 7.24 -4.56 18.51
C GLU A 143 6.56 -3.40 17.80
N PRO A 144 6.61 -2.16 18.34
CA PRO A 144 6.13 -0.98 17.64
C PRO A 144 6.78 -0.79 16.27
N MET A 145 5.98 -0.36 15.30
CA MET A 145 6.42 -0.06 13.94
C MET A 145 6.86 1.40 13.84
N ALA A 146 8.15 1.65 14.08
CA ALA A 146 8.74 2.98 13.96
C ALA A 146 9.58 3.08 12.66
N PRO A 147 9.49 4.19 11.92
CA PRO A 147 10.40 4.43 10.79
C PRO A 147 11.85 4.42 11.25
N VAL A 148 12.74 3.76 10.50
CA VAL A 148 14.18 3.83 10.77
C VAL A 148 14.66 5.23 10.42
N VAL A 149 15.18 5.96 11.41
CA VAL A 149 15.92 7.20 11.18
C VAL A 149 17.36 6.82 10.80
N PRO A 150 17.85 7.18 9.61
CA PRO A 150 19.25 6.93 9.25
C PRO A 150 20.16 7.50 10.34
N ARG A 151 21.17 6.72 10.75
CA ARG A 151 22.27 7.29 11.52
C ARG A 151 22.97 8.26 10.59
N SER A 152 22.76 9.56 10.78
CA SER A 152 23.52 10.59 10.07
C SER A 152 24.98 10.17 10.13
N ALA A 153 25.59 9.88 8.98
CA ALA A 153 27.02 9.69 8.91
C ALA A 153 27.61 10.94 9.54
N THR A 154 28.25 10.76 10.70
CA THR A 154 29.10 11.78 11.28
C THR A 154 30.17 11.98 10.22
N ARG A 155 30.01 13.02 9.37
CA ARG A 155 31.14 13.58 8.65
C ARG A 155 32.06 14.10 9.74
N SER A 156 33.01 13.28 10.14
CA SER A 156 34.23 13.76 10.74
C SER A 156 34.93 14.61 9.67
N GLU A 157 34.88 15.91 9.92
CA GLU A 157 35.73 17.01 9.41
C GLU A 157 35.58 17.43 7.94
#